data_AF-A0A2V7R7Z1-F1
#
_entry.id   AF-A0A2V7R7Z1-F1
#
_cell.length_a   1.000
_cell.length_b   1.000
_cell.length_c   1.000
_cell.angle_alpha   90.00
_cell.angle_beta   90.00
_cell.angle_gamma   90.00
#
_symmetry.space_group_name_H-M   'P 1'
#
loop_
_entity.id
_entity.type
_entity.pdbx_description
1 polymer ?
#
loop_
_entity_poly.entity_id
_entity_poly.type
_entity_poly.pdbx_seq_one_letter_code
_entity_poly.pdbx_strand_id
1 'polypeptide(L)'
;MPSTPRPTSAVPGRASRTAWSCSPGCCIRRRSPAYRSRAGPARWEADVSRPQDVLVAWSGGKDSALALREIVHDGRYRVAALLTTVTREYDRISMHGVRRTLLERQAASLGLPLEQVVISPGATNDEYEGKMASTLEALRDRMPGLDTVVFGDLFLADIRAYRERMLARTGMRALFPLWLRDTRALAHEFVRLGYRAVLVCVDADQLTPEFAGREFDADLLRDIPSTVDPCGENGEFHTFVYAGPGFRHAVRHARGPVVVRDRRFVYCDLVETDAR
;
A
#
# COMPACT_ATOMS: atom_id res chain seq x y z
N MET A 1 -29.86 -30.33 -7.98
CA MET A 1 -28.48 -29.83 -7.85
C MET A 1 -28.55 -28.31 -7.67
N PRO A 2 -28.29 -27.78 -6.48
CA PRO A 2 -28.49 -26.36 -6.23
C PRO A 2 -27.28 -25.57 -6.73
N SER A 3 -27.59 -24.56 -7.52
CA SER A 3 -26.70 -23.57 -8.11
C SER A 3 -26.05 -22.69 -7.04
N THR A 4 -24.72 -22.71 -6.97
CA THR A 4 -23.91 -21.79 -6.16
C THR A 4 -23.90 -20.37 -6.77
N PRO A 5 -24.15 -19.30 -6.00
CA PRO A 5 -24.04 -17.93 -6.49
C PRO A 5 -22.57 -17.48 -6.60
N ARG A 6 -22.29 -16.60 -7.56
CA ARG A 6 -20.96 -16.06 -7.90
C ARG A 6 -20.50 -15.00 -6.88
N PRO A 7 -19.21 -14.92 -6.53
CA PRO A 7 -18.66 -13.78 -5.82
C PRO A 7 -18.36 -12.64 -6.80
N THR A 8 -18.86 -11.44 -6.52
CA THR A 8 -18.48 -10.18 -7.17
C THR A 8 -17.25 -9.62 -6.46
N SER A 9 -16.12 -9.54 -7.15
CA SER A 9 -14.93 -8.83 -6.69
C SER A 9 -15.21 -7.33 -6.65
N ALA A 10 -15.04 -6.69 -5.50
CA ALA A 10 -15.22 -5.25 -5.35
C ALA A 10 -14.05 -4.49 -5.98
N VAL A 11 -14.29 -3.92 -7.16
CA VAL A 11 -13.51 -2.79 -7.69
C VAL A 11 -14.29 -1.52 -7.29
N PRO A 12 -13.71 -0.52 -6.60
CA PRO A 12 -14.42 0.71 -6.29
C PRO A 12 -14.63 1.53 -7.57
N GLY A 13 -15.90 1.63 -8.00
CA GLY A 13 -16.32 2.46 -9.13
C GLY A 13 -16.34 3.95 -8.79
N ARG A 14 -15.84 4.78 -9.72
CA ARG A 14 -15.89 6.24 -9.71
C ARG A 14 -17.31 6.78 -9.52
N ALA A 15 -17.48 7.68 -8.55
CA ALA A 15 -18.67 8.51 -8.44
C ALA A 15 -18.48 9.85 -9.19
N SER A 16 -19.53 10.23 -9.91
CA SER A 16 -19.64 11.36 -10.83
C SER A 16 -19.74 12.71 -10.11
N ARG A 17 -19.14 13.73 -10.74
CA ARG A 17 -19.15 15.13 -10.30
C ARG A 17 -20.51 15.77 -10.58
N THR A 18 -21.08 16.47 -9.60
CA THR A 18 -22.08 17.51 -9.84
C THR A 18 -21.62 18.83 -9.24
N ALA A 19 -21.52 19.81 -10.14
CA ALA A 19 -21.12 21.18 -9.88
C ALA A 19 -22.24 21.93 -9.16
N TRP A 20 -21.88 22.76 -8.17
CA TRP A 20 -22.75 23.81 -7.66
C TRP A 20 -22.10 25.17 -7.96
N SER A 21 -22.83 25.95 -8.75
CA SER A 21 -22.54 27.30 -9.18
C SER A 21 -22.69 28.29 -8.04
N CYS A 22 -21.71 29.17 -7.88
CA CYS A 22 -21.75 30.31 -6.97
C CYS A 22 -22.16 31.56 -7.77
N SER A 23 -23.14 32.33 -7.27
CA SER A 23 -23.39 33.69 -7.74
C SER A 23 -23.17 34.71 -6.61
N PRO A 24 -22.75 35.94 -6.93
CA PRO A 24 -22.12 36.85 -5.98
C PRO A 24 -23.05 37.98 -5.53
N GLY A 25 -22.82 38.49 -4.32
CA GLY A 25 -23.25 39.83 -3.92
C GLY A 25 -23.79 39.91 -2.50
N CYS A 26 -23.09 40.64 -1.63
CA CYS A 26 -23.57 41.91 -1.10
C CYS A 26 -22.62 42.39 0.01
N CYS A 27 -22.03 43.55 -0.23
CA CYS A 27 -21.09 44.22 0.64
C CYS A 27 -21.84 44.99 1.73
N ILE A 28 -21.68 44.65 3.02
CA ILE A 28 -22.01 45.58 4.11
C ILE A 28 -20.93 45.54 5.18
N ARG A 29 -20.21 46.66 5.31
CA ARG A 29 -19.31 46.99 6.41
C ARG A 29 -20.13 47.23 7.70
N ARG A 30 -19.77 46.57 8.80
CA ARG A 30 -20.00 47.08 10.16
C ARG A 30 -18.80 46.77 11.06
N ARG A 31 -18.38 47.76 11.84
CA ARG A 31 -17.23 47.74 12.75
C ARG A 31 -17.61 47.09 14.10
N SER A 32 -16.71 46.20 14.53
CA SER A 32 -16.24 45.76 15.88
C SER A 32 -17.10 45.93 17.14
N PRO A 33 -16.99 44.99 18.10
CA PRO A 33 -16.01 45.18 19.17
C PRO A 33 -15.12 43.95 19.47
N ALA A 34 -13.96 44.23 20.05
CA ALA A 34 -12.89 43.31 20.36
C ALA A 34 -13.30 42.23 21.38
N TYR A 35 -13.23 40.96 20.98
CA TYR A 35 -13.19 39.83 21.89
C TYR A 35 -11.74 39.40 22.07
N ARG A 36 -11.19 39.57 23.28
CA ARG A 36 -9.88 39.05 23.66
C ARG A 36 -10.00 37.54 23.86
N SER A 37 -9.78 36.75 22.80
CA SER A 37 -9.50 35.32 22.97
C SER A 37 -8.02 35.15 23.32
N ARG A 38 -7.71 35.06 24.61
CA ARG A 38 -6.47 34.42 25.07
C ARG A 38 -6.65 32.90 24.95
N ALA A 39 -6.64 32.42 23.73
CA ALA A 39 -6.31 31.05 23.40
C ALA A 39 -5.31 31.18 22.25
N GLY A 40 -4.02 31.27 22.60
CA GLY A 40 -2.98 31.13 21.59
C GLY A 40 -3.17 29.77 20.91
N PRO A 41 -2.86 29.64 19.60
CA PRO A 41 -2.83 28.32 18.99
C PRO A 41 -1.86 27.50 19.85
N ALA A 42 -2.32 26.34 20.34
CA ALA A 42 -1.41 25.36 20.90
C ALA A 42 -0.31 25.20 19.86
N ARG A 43 0.91 25.67 20.14
CA ARG A 43 2.01 25.37 19.25
C ARG A 43 2.32 23.92 19.55
N TRP A 44 1.99 23.03 18.62
CA TRP A 44 2.62 21.73 18.52
C TRP A 44 4.08 21.99 18.14
N GLU A 45 4.87 22.50 19.08
CA GLU A 45 6.32 22.42 19.02
C GLU A 45 6.61 20.92 19.16
N ALA A 46 6.76 20.26 18.01
CA ALA A 46 7.24 18.90 17.96
C ALA A 46 8.59 18.90 18.69
N ASP A 47 8.59 18.28 19.88
CA ASP A 47 9.82 17.99 20.59
C ASP A 47 10.69 17.15 19.64
N VAL A 48 11.76 17.76 19.13
CA VAL A 48 12.68 17.17 18.14
C VAL A 48 13.56 16.08 18.78
N SER A 49 13.24 15.63 20.00
CA SER A 49 14.10 14.77 20.80
C SER A 49 14.08 13.30 20.37
N ARG A 50 13.04 12.82 19.67
CA ARG A 50 12.98 11.45 19.12
C ARG A 50 12.17 11.35 17.82
N PRO A 51 12.62 10.52 16.84
CA PRO A 51 11.82 10.23 15.65
C PRO A 51 10.48 9.61 16.04
N GLN A 52 9.42 9.98 15.32
CA GLN A 52 8.07 9.46 15.51
C GLN A 52 7.96 8.03 14.95
N ASP A 53 7.39 7.12 15.74
CA ASP A 53 7.13 5.75 15.29
C ASP A 53 6.01 5.68 14.26
N VAL A 54 6.24 4.94 13.19
CA VAL A 54 5.26 4.72 12.12
C VAL A 54 5.16 3.25 11.74
N LEU A 55 3.96 2.83 11.34
CA LEU A 55 3.77 1.58 10.62
C LEU A 55 3.94 1.83 9.12
N VAL A 56 4.44 0.86 8.38
CA VAL A 56 4.43 0.89 6.91
C VAL A 56 3.48 -0.19 6.41
N ALA A 57 2.42 0.22 5.71
CA ALA A 57 1.54 -0.71 5.00
C ALA A 57 2.35 -1.41 3.89
N TRP A 58 2.61 -2.69 4.10
CA TRP A 58 3.55 -3.46 3.33
C TRP A 58 2.81 -4.52 2.52
N SER A 59 2.81 -4.37 1.19
CA SER A 59 2.24 -5.39 0.30
C SER A 59 3.29 -6.38 -0.22
N GLY A 60 4.57 -6.13 0.09
CA GLY A 60 5.70 -6.84 -0.51
C GLY A 60 6.05 -6.37 -1.92
N GLY A 61 5.32 -5.40 -2.47
CA GLY A 61 5.49 -4.86 -3.83
C GLY A 61 6.30 -3.58 -3.90
N LYS A 62 6.63 -3.17 -5.12
CA LYS A 62 7.53 -2.06 -5.46
C LYS A 62 7.14 -0.72 -4.79
N ASP A 63 5.86 -0.37 -4.74
CA ASP A 63 5.43 0.94 -4.23
C ASP A 63 5.58 1.00 -2.71
N SER A 64 5.26 -0.10 -2.01
CA SER A 64 5.53 -0.21 -0.57
C SER A 64 7.03 -0.19 -0.25
N ALA A 65 7.89 -0.73 -1.13
CA ALA A 65 9.35 -0.66 -0.98
C ALA A 65 9.89 0.76 -1.18
N LEU A 66 9.39 1.50 -2.18
CA LEU A 66 9.74 2.90 -2.37
C LEU A 66 9.23 3.78 -1.21
N ALA A 67 8.01 3.55 -0.73
CA ALA A 67 7.46 4.28 0.40
C ALA A 67 8.26 4.02 1.69
N LEU A 68 8.66 2.77 1.94
CA LEU A 68 9.56 2.42 3.03
C LEU A 68 10.88 3.19 2.93
N ARG A 69 11.46 3.25 1.73
CA ARG A 69 12.71 3.98 1.48
C ARG A 69 12.59 5.47 1.81
N GLU A 70 11.54 6.14 1.33
CA GLU A 70 11.31 7.57 1.61
C GLU A 70 11.22 7.83 3.12
N ILE A 71 10.50 6.99 3.85
CA ILE A 71 10.35 7.13 5.30
C ILE A 71 11.63 6.84 6.07
N VAL A 72 12.41 5.83 5.66
CA VAL A 72 13.70 5.53 6.31
C VAL A 72 14.71 6.66 6.12
N HIS A 73 14.65 7.38 4.99
CA HIS A 73 15.50 8.54 4.74
C HIS A 73 14.98 9.83 5.39
N ASP A 74 13.73 9.86 5.85
CA ASP A 74 13.16 10.96 6.58
C ASP A 74 13.48 10.84 8.07
N GLY A 75 14.45 11.64 8.54
CA GLY A 75 14.93 11.61 9.93
C GLY A 75 13.87 11.95 10.99
N ARG A 76 12.65 12.33 10.59
CA ARG A 76 11.52 12.54 11.50
C ARG A 76 10.85 11.24 11.93
N TYR A 77 11.06 10.14 11.22
CA TYR A 77 10.33 8.90 11.42
C TYR A 77 11.23 7.72 11.76
N ARG A 78 10.68 6.78 12.53
CA ARG A 78 11.25 5.45 12.77
C ARG A 78 10.22 4.40 12.38
N VAL A 79 10.58 3.49 11.49
CA VAL A 79 9.70 2.38 11.10
C VAL A 79 9.62 1.38 12.25
N ALA A 80 8.46 1.31 12.90
CA ALA A 80 8.23 0.42 14.04
C ALA A 80 7.92 -1.01 13.59
N ALA A 81 7.09 -1.17 12.56
CA ALA A 81 6.77 -2.47 11.96
C ALA A 81 6.22 -2.30 10.53
N LEU A 82 6.33 -3.38 9.76
CA LEU A 82 5.55 -3.59 8.55
C LEU A 82 4.16 -4.11 8.93
N LEU A 83 3.12 -3.64 8.24
CA LEU A 83 1.74 -4.05 8.44
C LEU A 83 1.20 -4.65 7.14
N THR A 84 0.85 -5.94 7.14
CA THR A 84 0.42 -6.65 5.93
C THR A 84 -0.89 -7.39 6.16
N THR A 85 -1.78 -7.35 5.16
CA THR A 85 -3.02 -8.14 5.18
C THR A 85 -2.81 -9.50 4.51
N VAL A 86 -3.16 -10.58 5.22
CA VAL A 86 -3.01 -11.97 4.77
C VAL A 86 -4.37 -12.66 4.77
N THR A 87 -4.67 -13.38 3.68
CA THR A 87 -5.85 -14.24 3.61
C THR A 87 -5.52 -15.61 4.19
N ARG A 88 -6.20 -15.99 5.27
CA ARG A 88 -5.84 -17.13 6.13
C ARG A 88 -5.74 -18.46 5.38
N GLU A 89 -6.76 -18.84 4.64
CA GLU A 89 -6.92 -20.16 4.02
C GLU A 89 -6.02 -20.31 2.79
N TYR A 90 -5.70 -19.19 2.13
CA TYR A 90 -4.77 -19.17 1.02
C TYR A 90 -3.31 -19.04 1.46
N ASP A 91 -3.09 -18.69 2.74
CA ASP A 91 -1.80 -18.36 3.35
C ASP A 91 -0.95 -17.41 2.49
N ARG A 92 -1.59 -16.34 2.01
CA ARG A 92 -1.04 -15.41 1.02
C ARG A 92 -1.37 -13.96 1.32
N ILE A 93 -0.49 -13.06 0.92
CA ILE A 93 -0.74 -11.62 0.92
C ILE A 93 -1.99 -11.34 0.07
N SER A 94 -2.94 -10.60 0.64
CA SER A 94 -4.16 -10.21 -0.05
C SER A 94 -3.85 -9.42 -1.34
N MET A 95 -4.61 -9.65 -2.41
CA MET A 95 -4.44 -9.11 -3.77
C MET A 95 -3.15 -9.53 -4.51
N HIS A 96 -2.00 -9.58 -3.84
CA HIS A 96 -0.71 -9.89 -4.47
C HIS A 96 -0.53 -11.41 -4.68
N GLY A 97 -1.15 -12.24 -3.83
CA GLY A 97 -1.12 -13.69 -3.96
C GLY A 97 0.23 -14.32 -3.60
N VAL A 98 1.16 -13.57 -2.99
CA VAL A 98 2.47 -14.08 -2.55
C VAL A 98 2.32 -14.88 -1.26
N ARG A 99 3.03 -16.01 -1.12
CA ARG A 99 3.01 -16.85 0.09
C ARG A 99 3.43 -16.08 1.34
N ARG A 100 2.75 -16.32 2.46
CA ARG A 100 3.07 -15.70 3.76
C ARG A 100 4.51 -15.96 4.19
N THR A 101 5.04 -17.15 3.91
CA THR A 101 6.41 -17.50 4.25
C THR A 101 7.44 -16.61 3.52
N LEU A 102 7.19 -16.24 2.25
CA LEU A 102 8.03 -15.29 1.52
C LEU A 102 7.91 -13.85 2.05
N LEU A 103 6.73 -13.44 2.49
CA LEU A 103 6.51 -12.18 3.20
C LEU A 103 7.35 -12.12 4.49
N GLU A 104 7.36 -13.20 5.27
CA GLU A 104 8.13 -13.30 6.51
C GLU A 104 9.64 -13.23 6.22
N ARG A 105 10.11 -13.88 5.15
CA ARG A 105 11.50 -13.74 4.67
C ARG A 105 11.84 -12.32 4.19
N GLN A 106 10.90 -11.61 3.54
CA GLN A 106 11.08 -10.19 3.19
C GLN A 106 11.29 -9.34 4.45
N ALA A 107 10.39 -9.46 5.43
CA ALA A 107 10.46 -8.71 6.68
C ALA A 107 11.76 -9.00 7.44
N ALA A 108 12.15 -10.27 7.54
CA ALA A 108 13.39 -10.70 8.16
C ALA A 108 14.63 -10.13 7.45
N SER A 109 14.66 -10.11 6.12
CA SER A 109 15.77 -9.53 5.36
C SER A 109 15.86 -8.01 5.52
N LEU A 110 14.72 -7.32 5.59
CA LEU A 110 14.67 -5.88 5.94
C LEU A 110 15.06 -5.63 7.40
N GLY A 111 15.01 -6.65 8.25
CA GLY A 111 15.24 -6.54 9.69
C GLY A 111 14.17 -5.71 10.39
N LEU A 112 12.92 -5.80 9.91
CA LEU A 112 11.77 -5.08 10.46
C LEU A 112 10.75 -6.07 11.03
N PRO A 113 10.10 -5.75 12.17
CA PRO A 113 8.96 -6.52 12.66
C PRO A 113 7.82 -6.57 11.63
N LEU A 114 7.08 -7.66 11.61
CA LEU A 114 5.92 -7.85 10.74
C LEU A 114 4.66 -8.09 11.57
N GLU A 115 3.69 -7.20 11.43
CA GLU A 115 2.36 -7.30 12.01
C GLU A 115 1.38 -7.69 10.91
N GLN A 116 0.54 -8.69 11.18
CA GLN A 116 -0.33 -9.29 10.16
C GLN A 116 -1.80 -9.09 10.49
N VAL A 117 -2.55 -8.51 9.56
CA VAL A 117 -4.01 -8.42 9.60
C VAL A 117 -4.57 -9.63 8.88
N VAL A 118 -5.06 -10.62 9.63
CA VAL A 118 -5.53 -11.88 9.06
C VAL A 118 -7.03 -11.82 8.78
N ILE A 119 -7.41 -12.01 7.51
CA ILE A 119 -8.78 -12.00 7.01
C ILE A 119 -9.17 -13.35 6.38
N SER A 120 -10.48 -13.59 6.28
CA SER A 120 -11.06 -14.78 5.63
C SER A 120 -11.08 -14.64 4.10
N PRO A 121 -11.32 -15.71 3.34
CA PRO A 121 -11.37 -15.66 1.88
C PRO A 121 -12.67 -14.99 1.46
N GLY A 122 -12.59 -14.04 0.53
CA GLY A 122 -13.77 -13.25 0.16
C GLY A 122 -14.27 -12.34 1.29
N ALA A 123 -13.41 -12.01 2.25
CA ALA A 123 -13.72 -11.07 3.32
C ALA A 123 -14.37 -9.79 2.77
N THR A 124 -15.44 -9.37 3.44
CA THR A 124 -16.09 -8.09 3.15
C THR A 124 -15.21 -6.93 3.61
N ASN A 125 -15.51 -5.72 3.14
CA ASN A 125 -14.86 -4.52 3.66
C ASN A 125 -15.07 -4.37 5.17
N ASP A 126 -16.24 -4.76 5.70
CA ASP A 126 -16.53 -4.71 7.14
C ASP A 126 -15.62 -5.63 7.95
N GLU A 127 -15.38 -6.86 7.47
CA GLU A 127 -14.44 -7.77 8.12
C GLU A 127 -13.02 -7.20 8.07
N TYR A 128 -12.58 -6.74 6.89
CA TYR A 128 -11.25 -6.15 6.71
C TYR A 128 -11.03 -4.95 7.63
N GLU A 129 -11.96 -4.00 7.66
CA GLU A 129 -11.88 -2.80 8.50
C GLU A 129 -11.92 -3.15 9.98
N GLY A 130 -12.75 -4.11 10.38
CA GLY A 130 -12.81 -4.60 11.76
C GLY A 130 -11.48 -5.23 12.20
N LYS A 131 -10.92 -6.12 11.39
CA LYS A 131 -9.62 -6.76 11.67
C LYS A 131 -8.47 -5.77 11.68
N MET A 132 -8.48 -4.82 10.74
CA MET A 132 -7.51 -3.72 10.70
C MET A 132 -7.60 -2.88 11.97
N ALA A 133 -8.80 -2.44 12.36
CA ALA A 133 -9.01 -1.63 13.54
C ALA A 133 -8.50 -2.32 14.82
N SER A 134 -8.91 -3.57 15.07
CA SER A 134 -8.45 -4.32 16.25
C SER A 134 -6.94 -4.54 16.26
N THR A 135 -6.31 -4.75 15.10
CA THR A 135 -4.86 -4.89 15.01
C THR A 135 -4.16 -3.57 15.36
N LEU A 136 -4.64 -2.46 14.80
CA LEU A 136 -4.09 -1.14 15.06
C LEU A 136 -4.26 -0.73 16.53
N GLU A 137 -5.41 -0.98 17.15
CA GLU A 137 -5.66 -0.73 18.57
C GLU A 137 -4.66 -1.49 19.45
N ALA A 138 -4.47 -2.80 19.22
CA ALA A 138 -3.51 -3.60 19.96
C ALA A 138 -2.06 -3.09 19.79
N LEU A 139 -1.70 -2.58 18.62
CA LEU A 139 -0.38 -1.99 18.37
C LEU A 139 -0.20 -0.66 19.09
N ARG A 140 -1.24 0.18 19.15
CA ARG A 140 -1.21 1.45 19.91
C ARG A 140 -1.05 1.20 21.40
N ASP A 141 -1.71 0.18 21.94
CA ASP A 141 -1.57 -0.21 23.35
C ASP A 141 -0.14 -0.68 23.66
N ARG A 142 0.50 -1.38 22.72
CA ARG A 142 1.89 -1.85 22.84
C ARG A 142 2.94 -0.77 22.60
N MET A 143 2.63 0.25 21.80
CA MET A 143 3.56 1.29 21.34
C MET A 143 2.96 2.68 21.57
N PRO A 144 3.14 3.26 22.77
CA PRO A 144 2.64 4.59 23.08
C PRO A 144 3.17 5.64 22.09
N GLY A 145 2.28 6.46 21.55
CA GLY A 145 2.61 7.48 20.54
C GLY A 145 2.58 6.99 19.10
N LEU A 146 2.35 5.69 18.86
CA LEU A 146 2.07 5.19 17.51
C LEU A 146 0.70 5.70 17.05
N ASP A 147 0.70 6.55 16.04
CA ASP A 147 -0.53 7.17 15.52
C ASP A 147 -0.54 7.29 13.99
N THR A 148 0.44 6.70 13.31
CA THR A 148 0.69 6.97 11.89
C THR A 148 0.97 5.69 11.12
N VAL A 149 0.30 5.54 9.97
CA VAL A 149 0.52 4.47 8.99
C VAL A 149 0.90 5.09 7.65
N VAL A 150 2.01 4.62 7.09
CA VAL A 150 2.53 5.03 5.79
C VAL A 150 1.98 4.09 4.72
N PHE A 151 1.53 4.64 3.60
CA PHE A 151 1.14 3.87 2.43
C PHE A 151 1.89 4.27 1.17
N GLY A 152 2.02 3.32 0.24
CA GLY A 152 2.66 3.53 -1.06
C GLY A 152 1.72 4.01 -2.17
N ASP A 153 0.48 4.43 -1.88
CA ASP A 153 -0.46 4.87 -2.92
C ASP A 153 0.06 6.13 -3.65
N LEU A 154 -0.09 6.17 -4.99
CA LEU A 154 0.49 7.23 -5.81
C LEU A 154 -0.48 8.37 -6.12
N PHE A 155 -1.69 8.11 -6.62
CA PHE A 155 -2.58 9.21 -7.03
C PHE A 155 -4.09 8.93 -6.98
N LEU A 156 -4.54 7.71 -6.63
CA LEU A 156 -5.97 7.37 -6.59
C LEU A 156 -6.66 8.00 -5.36
N ALA A 157 -7.23 9.19 -5.56
CA ALA A 157 -7.83 10.01 -4.49
C ALA A 157 -8.89 9.27 -3.66
N ASP A 158 -9.69 8.41 -4.29
CA ASP A 158 -10.73 7.63 -3.62
C ASP A 158 -10.11 6.60 -2.64
N ILE A 159 -9.00 5.97 -3.03
CA ILE A 159 -8.26 5.01 -2.18
C ILE A 159 -7.61 5.74 -1.01
N ARG A 160 -6.98 6.90 -1.26
CA ARG A 160 -6.44 7.74 -0.20
C ARG A 160 -7.52 8.15 0.81
N ALA A 161 -8.63 8.69 0.33
CA ALA A 161 -9.74 9.13 1.19
C ALA A 161 -10.34 7.95 1.97
N TYR A 162 -10.41 6.76 1.36
CA TYR A 162 -10.81 5.53 2.04
C TYR A 162 -9.87 5.19 3.21
N ARG A 163 -8.55 5.17 2.98
CA ARG A 163 -7.55 4.88 4.02
C ARG A 163 -7.58 5.90 5.16
N GLU A 164 -7.69 7.19 4.83
CA GLU A 164 -7.80 8.26 5.82
C GLU A 164 -9.04 8.07 6.71
N ARG A 165 -10.20 7.76 6.12
CA ARG A 165 -11.42 7.45 6.90
C ARG A 165 -11.28 6.21 7.76
N MET A 166 -10.69 5.13 7.22
CA MET A 166 -10.46 3.88 7.94
C MET A 166 -9.59 4.10 9.18
N LEU A 167 -8.47 4.83 9.04
CA LEU A 167 -7.55 5.10 10.15
C LEU A 167 -8.08 6.10 11.17
N ALA A 168 -8.88 7.08 10.74
CA ALA A 168 -9.49 8.05 11.64
C ALA A 168 -10.34 7.38 12.73
N ARG A 169 -10.93 6.20 12.42
CA ARG A 169 -11.73 5.40 13.38
C ARG A 169 -10.90 4.92 14.57
N THR A 170 -9.59 4.71 14.40
CA THR A 170 -8.67 4.30 15.47
C THR A 170 -7.78 5.46 15.94
N GLY A 171 -8.12 6.71 15.61
CA GLY A 171 -7.32 7.88 15.98
C GLY A 171 -5.95 7.94 15.30
N MET A 172 -5.76 7.23 14.20
CA MET A 172 -4.51 7.20 13.43
C MET A 172 -4.58 8.08 12.19
N ARG A 173 -3.41 8.41 11.65
CA ARG A 173 -3.20 9.27 10.49
C ARG A 173 -2.51 8.49 9.37
N ALA A 174 -2.81 8.86 8.14
CA ALA A 174 -2.16 8.31 6.95
C ALA A 174 -1.03 9.23 6.47
N LEU A 175 0.09 8.65 6.05
CA LEU A 175 1.15 9.33 5.31
C LEU A 175 1.33 8.70 3.93
N PHE A 176 1.53 9.54 2.91
CA PHE A 176 1.66 9.13 1.51
C PHE A 176 2.92 9.76 0.88
N PRO A 177 4.12 9.24 1.17
CA PRO A 177 5.39 9.84 0.73
C PRO A 177 5.55 9.86 -0.80
N LEU A 178 4.81 9.01 -1.52
CA LEU A 178 4.88 8.92 -2.98
C LEU A 178 3.76 9.70 -3.70
N TRP A 179 2.89 10.38 -2.95
CA TRP A 179 1.67 10.99 -3.50
C TRP A 179 1.97 12.01 -4.59
N LEU A 180 1.30 11.89 -5.73
CA LEU A 180 1.42 12.73 -6.93
C LEU A 180 2.81 12.75 -7.58
N ARG A 181 3.69 11.81 -7.24
CA ARG A 181 4.93 11.60 -7.98
C ARG A 181 4.61 10.92 -9.32
N ASP A 182 5.38 11.28 -10.35
CA ASP A 182 5.23 10.71 -11.69
C ASP A 182 5.54 9.21 -11.69
N THR A 183 4.58 8.38 -12.14
CA THR A 183 4.70 6.91 -12.06
C THR A 183 5.79 6.37 -12.95
N ARG A 184 5.98 6.94 -14.14
CA ARG A 184 7.07 6.56 -15.03
C ARG A 184 8.42 6.83 -14.39
N ALA A 185 8.62 8.02 -13.81
CA ALA A 185 9.84 8.38 -13.11
C ALA A 185 10.09 7.46 -11.90
N LEU A 186 9.04 7.13 -11.13
CA LEU A 186 9.13 6.18 -10.00
C LEU A 186 9.53 4.77 -10.46
N ALA A 187 8.92 4.26 -11.53
CA ALA A 187 9.23 2.94 -12.07
C ALA A 187 10.70 2.86 -12.53
N HIS A 188 11.19 3.87 -13.24
CA HIS A 188 12.60 3.95 -13.63
C HIS A 188 13.52 4.17 -12.42
N GLU A 189 13.11 4.95 -11.44
CA GLU A 189 13.85 5.12 -10.19
C GLU A 189 14.01 3.78 -9.47
N PHE A 190 12.95 2.98 -9.33
CA PHE A 190 12.99 1.67 -8.69
C PHE A 190 14.09 0.78 -9.28
N VAL A 191 14.13 0.68 -10.62
CA VAL A 191 15.15 -0.09 -11.34
C VAL A 191 16.55 0.52 -11.15
N ARG A 192 16.67 1.84 -11.29
CA ARG A 192 17.95 2.56 -11.15
C ARG A 192 18.57 2.41 -9.75
N LEU A 193 17.75 2.32 -8.71
CA LEU A 193 18.20 2.10 -7.34
C LEU A 193 18.66 0.67 -7.06
N GLY A 194 18.50 -0.24 -8.03
CA GLY A 194 18.91 -1.63 -7.91
C GLY A 194 17.94 -2.49 -7.09
N TYR A 195 16.68 -2.05 -6.93
CA TYR A 195 15.64 -2.98 -6.49
C TYR A 195 15.42 -4.08 -7.52
N ARG A 196 15.03 -5.24 -7.04
CA ARG A 196 14.68 -6.39 -7.87
C ARG A 196 13.30 -6.90 -7.46
N ALA A 197 12.44 -7.03 -8.44
CA ALA A 197 11.09 -7.53 -8.23
C ALA A 197 10.63 -8.38 -9.40
N VAL A 198 9.63 -9.21 -9.15
CA VAL A 198 8.96 -10.04 -10.15
C VAL A 198 7.48 -9.73 -10.19
N LEU A 199 6.87 -9.74 -11.37
CA LEU A 199 5.41 -9.61 -11.52
C LEU A 199 4.74 -10.90 -11.03
N VAL A 200 3.97 -10.83 -9.95
CA VAL A 200 3.35 -12.00 -9.30
C VAL A 200 1.86 -12.14 -9.61
N CYS A 201 1.23 -11.05 -10.04
CA CYS A 201 -0.16 -11.04 -10.50
C CYS A 201 -0.26 -10.07 -11.66
N VAL A 202 -0.95 -10.47 -12.73
CA VAL A 202 -1.25 -9.64 -13.89
C VAL A 202 -2.74 -9.72 -14.18
N ASP A 203 -3.37 -8.59 -14.44
CA ASP A 203 -4.73 -8.51 -14.94
C ASP A 203 -4.74 -8.71 -16.46
N ALA A 204 -5.21 -9.88 -16.92
CA ALA A 204 -5.22 -10.26 -18.32
C ALA A 204 -6.12 -9.37 -19.20
N ASP A 205 -7.05 -8.61 -18.60
CA ASP A 205 -7.89 -7.66 -19.34
C ASP A 205 -7.12 -6.36 -19.67
N GLN A 206 -6.01 -6.08 -18.99
CA GLN A 206 -5.23 -4.84 -19.12
C GLN A 206 -3.82 -5.08 -19.69
N LEU A 207 -3.21 -6.23 -19.39
CA LEU A 207 -1.85 -6.57 -19.80
C LEU A 207 -1.77 -8.07 -20.16
N THR A 208 -1.02 -8.42 -21.21
CA THR A 208 -0.96 -9.82 -21.67
C THR A 208 -0.43 -10.76 -20.57
N PRO A 209 -1.01 -11.97 -20.39
CA PRO A 209 -0.62 -12.95 -19.39
C PRO A 209 0.88 -13.30 -19.34
N GLU A 210 1.59 -13.13 -20.46
CA GLU A 210 3.03 -13.39 -20.60
C GLU A 210 3.90 -12.49 -19.70
N PHE A 211 3.33 -11.39 -19.18
CA PHE A 211 4.01 -10.54 -18.21
C PHE A 211 4.11 -11.18 -16.81
N ALA A 212 3.23 -12.15 -16.50
CA ALA A 212 3.27 -12.84 -15.21
C ALA A 212 4.58 -13.61 -15.06
N GLY A 213 5.29 -13.34 -13.97
CA GLY A 213 6.60 -13.91 -13.68
C GLY A 213 7.77 -13.15 -14.28
N ARG A 214 7.59 -12.12 -15.11
CA ARG A 214 8.73 -11.32 -15.60
C ARG A 214 9.38 -10.50 -14.48
N GLU A 215 10.69 -10.27 -14.60
CA GLU A 215 11.39 -9.31 -13.75
C GLU A 215 10.89 -7.89 -14.02
N PHE A 216 10.79 -7.06 -12.98
CA PHE A 216 10.55 -5.63 -13.08
C PHE A 216 11.88 -4.92 -13.29
N ASP A 217 12.30 -4.84 -14.55
CA ASP A 217 13.57 -4.28 -14.99
C ASP A 217 13.40 -3.31 -16.17
N ALA A 218 14.53 -2.82 -16.70
CA ALA A 218 14.52 -1.89 -17.82
C ALA A 218 13.94 -2.49 -19.10
N ASP A 219 13.93 -3.82 -19.26
CA ASP A 219 13.39 -4.49 -20.44
C ASP A 219 11.87 -4.59 -20.32
N LEU A 220 11.36 -4.96 -19.14
CA LEU A 220 9.93 -4.88 -18.84
C LEU A 220 9.38 -3.48 -19.07
N LEU A 221 10.05 -2.44 -18.56
CA LEU A 221 9.59 -1.06 -18.72
C LEU A 221 9.55 -0.58 -20.18
N ARG A 222 10.35 -1.16 -21.07
CA ARG A 222 10.27 -0.90 -22.52
C ARG A 222 9.12 -1.65 -23.18
N ASP A 223 8.80 -2.84 -22.68
CA ASP A 223 7.79 -3.72 -23.25
C ASP A 223 6.37 -3.42 -22.77
N ILE A 224 6.22 -2.76 -21.60
CA ILE A 224 4.90 -2.35 -21.08
C ILE A 224 4.22 -1.42 -22.10
N PRO A 225 2.99 -1.74 -22.55
CA PRO A 225 2.23 -0.88 -23.46
C PRO A 225 2.00 0.51 -22.88
N SER A 226 1.96 1.54 -23.73
CA SER A 226 1.72 2.93 -23.28
C SER A 226 0.35 3.16 -22.62
N THR A 227 -0.58 2.21 -22.74
CA THR A 227 -1.90 2.24 -22.11
C THR A 227 -1.90 1.71 -20.67
N VAL A 228 -0.82 1.05 -20.24
CA VAL A 228 -0.67 0.49 -18.90
C VAL A 228 0.18 1.44 -18.07
N ASP A 229 -0.26 1.74 -16.84
CA ASP A 229 0.56 2.51 -15.92
C ASP A 229 1.83 1.70 -15.58
N PRO A 230 3.04 2.27 -15.67
CA PRO A 230 4.28 1.53 -15.41
C PRO A 230 4.47 1.17 -13.93
N CYS A 231 3.67 1.76 -13.03
CA CYS A 231 3.51 1.32 -11.66
C CYS A 231 2.28 0.43 -11.44
N GLY A 232 1.50 0.06 -12.46
CA GLY A 232 0.35 -0.83 -12.29
C GLY A 232 -0.72 -0.31 -11.32
N GLU A 233 -0.82 1.00 -11.15
CA GLU A 233 -1.70 1.64 -10.15
C GLU A 233 -3.20 1.41 -10.41
N ASN A 234 -3.59 1.11 -11.65
CA ASN A 234 -4.98 0.79 -12.00
C ASN A 234 -5.28 -0.72 -11.85
N GLY A 235 -4.38 -1.46 -11.19
CA GLY A 235 -4.51 -2.90 -10.96
C GLY A 235 -4.03 -3.76 -12.11
N GLU A 236 -3.25 -3.21 -13.04
CA GLU A 236 -2.72 -3.94 -14.20
C GLU A 236 -1.80 -5.10 -13.78
N PHE A 237 -1.01 -4.90 -12.72
CA PHE A 237 -0.15 -5.94 -12.16
C PHE A 237 0.28 -5.63 -10.71
N HIS A 238 0.71 -6.68 -10.02
CA HIS A 238 1.37 -6.61 -8.71
C HIS A 238 2.75 -7.24 -8.75
N THR A 239 3.63 -6.75 -7.89
CA THR A 239 5.03 -7.18 -7.83
C THR A 239 5.40 -7.77 -6.48
N PHE A 240 6.45 -8.57 -6.45
CA PHE A 240 7.12 -9.02 -5.24
C PHE A 240 8.59 -8.58 -5.29
N VAL A 241 9.00 -7.74 -4.34
CA VAL A 241 10.38 -7.22 -4.23
C VAL A 241 11.23 -8.19 -3.44
N TYR A 242 12.26 -8.78 -4.04
CA TYR A 242 13.07 -9.79 -3.37
C TYR A 242 14.48 -9.31 -3.03
N ALA A 243 14.92 -8.16 -3.55
CA ALA A 243 16.21 -7.56 -3.20
C ALA A 243 16.22 -6.06 -3.50
N GLY A 244 17.20 -5.34 -2.94
CA GLY A 244 17.40 -3.91 -3.17
C GLY A 244 17.81 -3.17 -1.90
N PRO A 245 17.81 -1.83 -1.94
CA PRO A 245 18.09 -1.00 -0.76
C PRO A 245 17.25 -1.41 0.45
N GLY A 246 17.90 -1.55 1.61
CA GLY A 246 17.29 -1.96 2.87
C GLY A 246 17.29 -3.48 3.13
N PHE A 247 17.37 -4.32 2.10
CA PHE A 247 17.47 -5.77 2.26
C PHE A 247 18.89 -6.17 2.67
N ARG A 248 19.05 -6.96 3.73
CA ARG A 248 20.35 -7.53 4.14
C ARG A 248 20.82 -8.65 3.22
N HIS A 249 19.87 -9.37 2.62
CA HIS A 249 20.11 -10.43 1.65
C HIS A 249 18.92 -10.60 0.72
N ALA A 250 19.14 -11.14 -0.48
CA ALA A 250 18.04 -11.42 -1.39
C ALA A 250 17.12 -12.53 -0.83
N VAL A 251 15.81 -12.34 -0.95
CA VAL A 251 14.80 -13.35 -0.62
C VAL A 251 14.76 -14.39 -1.75
N ARG A 252 15.43 -15.51 -1.50
CA ARG A 252 15.55 -16.59 -2.49
C ARG A 252 14.20 -17.25 -2.74
N HIS A 253 13.88 -17.41 -4.01
CA HIS A 253 12.65 -18.02 -4.48
C HIS A 253 12.87 -18.64 -5.87
N ALA A 254 11.97 -19.52 -6.28
CA ALA A 254 11.85 -20.02 -7.64
C ALA A 254 10.44 -19.74 -8.17
N ARG A 255 10.31 -19.64 -9.49
CA ARG A 255 9.00 -19.56 -10.13
C ARG A 255 8.29 -20.90 -9.97
N GLY A 256 7.11 -20.86 -9.38
CA GLY A 256 6.18 -21.97 -9.29
C GLY A 256 5.18 -21.95 -10.45
N PRO A 257 4.05 -22.67 -10.29
CA PRO A 257 3.00 -22.70 -11.30
C PRO A 257 2.40 -21.32 -11.59
N VAL A 258 2.06 -21.09 -12.86
CA VAL A 258 1.22 -19.96 -13.26
C VAL A 258 -0.24 -20.41 -13.22
N VAL A 259 -1.08 -19.66 -12.50
CA VAL A 259 -2.49 -20.02 -12.27
C VAL A 259 -3.38 -18.84 -12.63
N VAL A 260 -4.42 -19.11 -13.43
CA VAL A 260 -5.46 -18.12 -13.73
C VAL A 260 -6.59 -18.23 -12.71
N ARG A 261 -6.96 -17.11 -12.09
CA ARG A 261 -8.09 -17.00 -11.16
C ARG A 261 -9.12 -16.03 -11.71
N ASP A 262 -10.39 -16.31 -11.42
CA ASP A 262 -11.55 -15.52 -11.86
C ASP A 262 -11.59 -15.27 -13.39
N ARG A 263 -10.91 -16.12 -14.16
CA ARG A 263 -10.71 -15.99 -15.61
C ARG A 263 -10.05 -14.67 -16.06
N ARG A 264 -9.43 -13.94 -15.14
CA ARG A 264 -8.88 -12.60 -15.38
C ARG A 264 -7.47 -12.44 -14.81
N PHE A 265 -7.25 -12.86 -13.58
CA PHE A 265 -5.99 -12.62 -12.89
C PHE A 265 -5.03 -13.79 -13.07
N VAL A 266 -3.85 -13.50 -13.64
CA VAL A 266 -2.78 -14.47 -13.91
C VAL A 266 -1.73 -14.34 -12.82
N TYR A 267 -1.69 -15.32 -11.93
CA TYR A 267 -0.73 -15.35 -10.83
C TYR A 267 0.48 -16.20 -11.20
N CYS A 268 1.69 -15.66 -11.04
CA CYS A 268 2.92 -16.45 -11.02
C CYS A 268 3.25 -16.78 -9.57
N ASP A 269 3.07 -18.04 -9.16
CA ASP A 269 3.44 -18.44 -7.80
C ASP A 269 4.95 -18.33 -7.62
N LEU A 270 5.38 -17.91 -6.44
CA LEU A 270 6.77 -17.95 -6.03
C LEU A 270 6.90 -18.95 -4.89
N VAL A 271 7.84 -19.86 -5.03
CA VAL A 271 8.10 -20.91 -4.05
C VAL A 271 9.45 -20.65 -3.40
N GLU A 272 9.52 -20.86 -2.10
CA GLU A 272 10.77 -20.71 -1.36
C GLU A 272 11.83 -21.68 -1.88
N THR A 273 13.08 -21.22 -1.84
CA THR A 273 14.22 -22.08 -2.06
C THR A 273 15.18 -21.95 -0.89
N ASP A 274 15.90 -23.03 -0.59
CA ASP A 274 16.88 -23.04 0.48
C ASP A 274 18.11 -22.23 0.11
N ALA A 275 18.79 -21.72 1.14
CA ALA A 275 20.14 -21.19 0.96
C ALA A 275 21.06 -22.36 0.63
N ARG A 276 21.53 -22.42 -0.62
CA ARG A 276 22.78 -23.13 -0.94
C ARG A 276 23.95 -22.35 -0.37
#